data_AF-A0A2N2DK53-F1
#
_entry.id   AF-A0A2N2DK53-F1
#
_cell.length_a   1.000
_cell.length_b   1.000
_cell.length_c   1.000
_cell.angle_alpha   90.00
_cell.angle_beta   90.00
_cell.angle_gamma   90.00
#
_symmetry.space_group_name_H-M   'P 1'
#
loop_
_entity.id
_entity.type
_entity.pdbx_description
1 polymer ?
#
loop_
_entity_poly.entity_id
_entity_poly.type
_entity_poly.pdbx_seq_one_letter_code
_entity_poly.pdbx_strand_id
1 'polypeptide(L)' 'MEALAGNPPKEFDGLKFLSSNLLDGCKLYLPDGWVMFRASGTEPIVRIYAEANDPNRLQEILNKAVRYANNA' A
#
# COMPACT_ATOMS: atom_id res chain seq x y z
N MET A 1 0.91 12.70 3.66
CA MET A 1 1.94 11.65 3.41
C MET A 1 2.99 11.51 4.51
N GLU A 2 3.28 12.56 5.31
CA GLU A 2 4.03 12.39 6.58
C GLU A 2 3.41 11.31 7.48
N ALA A 3 2.09 11.11 7.43
CA ALA A 3 1.39 10.08 8.19
C ALA A 3 1.79 8.62 7.85
N LEU A 4 2.31 8.33 6.65
CA LEU A 4 2.76 6.96 6.29
C LEU A 4 4.26 6.76 6.54
N ALA A 5 5.05 7.84 6.49
CA ALA A 5 6.48 7.84 6.76
C ALA A 5 6.74 7.94 8.27
N GLY A 6 6.45 6.86 9.00
CA GLY A 6 6.78 6.74 10.42
C GLY A 6 5.71 6.03 11.26
N ASN A 7 4.48 5.93 10.76
CA ASN A 7 3.41 5.23 11.47
C ASN A 7 2.47 4.52 10.47
N PRO A 8 2.82 3.30 10.02
CA PRO A 8 1.99 2.57 9.08
C PRO A 8 0.61 2.31 9.72
N PRO A 9 -0.48 2.44 8.96
CA PRO A 9 -1.80 2.15 9.50
C PRO A 9 -1.83 0.69 9.96
N LYS A 10 -2.61 0.31 10.98
CA LYS A 10 -2.70 -1.11 11.42
C LYS A 10 -3.45 -2.00 10.42
N GLU A 11 -4.25 -1.36 9.57
CA GLU A 11 -5.00 -1.95 8.47
C GLU A 11 -5.30 -0.84 7.46
N PHE A 12 -5.52 -1.20 6.19
CA PHE A 12 -6.04 -0.25 5.20
C PHE A 12 -7.21 -0.88 4.47
N ASP A 13 -8.35 -0.19 4.45
CA ASP A 13 -9.60 -0.66 3.80
C ASP A 13 -9.97 -2.12 4.18
N GLY A 14 -9.82 -2.45 5.47
CA GLY A 14 -10.09 -3.78 6.03
C GLY A 14 -9.03 -4.86 5.75
N LEU A 15 -7.93 -4.54 5.06
CA LEU A 15 -6.82 -5.47 4.85
C LEU A 15 -5.83 -5.40 6.01
N LYS A 16 -5.66 -6.55 6.68
CA LYS A 16 -4.58 -6.77 7.63
C LYS A 16 -3.30 -7.15 6.90
N PHE A 17 -2.17 -6.69 7.41
CA PHE A 17 -0.84 -7.06 6.92
C PHE A 17 -0.01 -7.65 8.06
N LEU A 18 1.01 -8.41 7.70
CA LEU A 18 1.90 -9.12 8.60
C LEU A 18 3.03 -8.21 9.12
N SER A 19 3.58 -7.38 8.24
CA SER A 19 4.66 -6.44 8.55
C SER A 19 4.73 -5.30 7.55
N SER A 20 5.52 -4.27 7.86
CA SER A 20 5.73 -3.11 7.01
C SER A 20 7.22 -2.79 6.83
N ASN A 21 7.59 -2.28 5.67
CA ASN A 21 8.89 -1.69 5.39
C ASN A 21 8.70 -0.23 4.96
N LEU A 22 9.36 0.70 5.65
CA LEU A 22 9.21 2.15 5.47
C LEU A 22 10.45 2.84 4.87
N LEU A 23 11.41 2.08 4.34
CA LEU A 23 12.69 2.64 3.86
C LEU A 23 12.55 3.47 2.58
N ASP A 24 11.61 3.13 1.71
CA ASP A 24 11.38 3.83 0.42
C ASP A 24 9.88 3.89 0.11
N GLY A 25 9.14 4.65 0.91
CA GLY A 25 7.67 4.65 0.89
C GLY A 25 7.11 3.75 1.98
N CYS A 26 5.92 3.18 1.77
CA CYS A 26 5.27 2.29 2.72
C CYS A 26 4.90 0.98 2.03
N LYS A 27 5.71 -0.06 2.24
CA LYS A 27 5.45 -1.42 1.76
C LYS A 27 4.83 -2.25 2.87
N LEU A 28 3.69 -2.88 2.60
CA LEU A 28 2.93 -3.72 3.52
C LEU A 28 2.93 -5.15 2.98
N TYR A 29 3.35 -6.11 3.80
CA TYR A 29 3.37 -7.52 3.46
C TYR A 29 2.06 -8.19 3.88
N LEU A 30 1.33 -8.75 2.92
CA LEU A 30 0.08 -9.47 3.14
C LEU A 30 0.36 -10.98 3.24
N PRO A 31 -0.55 -11.80 3.80
CA PRO A 31 -0.39 -13.26 3.81
C PRO A 31 -0.18 -13.89 2.43
N ASP A 32 -0.66 -13.21 1.38
CA ASP A 32 -0.76 -13.71 0.02
C ASP A 32 -0.12 -12.78 -1.03
N GLY A 33 0.74 -11.85 -0.59
CA GLY A 33 1.36 -10.87 -1.46
C GLY A 33 1.92 -9.65 -0.74
N TRP A 34 1.98 -8.52 -1.43
CA TRP A 34 2.36 -7.23 -0.82
C TRP A 34 1.75 -6.06 -1.59
N VAL A 35 1.67 -4.90 -0.94
CA VAL A 35 1.33 -3.62 -1.55
C VAL A 35 2.32 -2.55 -1.12
N MET A 36 2.58 -1.56 -1.97
CA MET A 36 3.54 -0.49 -1.69
C MET A 36 3.01 0.85 -2.18
N PHE A 37 3.00 1.83 -1.28
CA PHE A 37 2.69 3.22 -1.57
C PHE A 37 3.99 4.02 -1.62
N ARG A 38 4.23 4.76 -2.71
CA ARG A 38 5.44 5.56 -2.86
C ARG A 38 5.13 6.92 -3.46
N ALA A 39 5.52 7.99 -2.76
CA ALA A 39 5.51 9.34 -3.32
C ALA A 39 6.47 9.41 -4.51
N SER A 40 6.07 10.06 -5.59
CA SER A 40 7.04 10.48 -6.61
C SER A 40 7.84 11.68 -6.10
N GLY A 41 9.16 11.64 -6.27
CA GLY A 41 10.03 12.78 -5.92
C GLY A 41 10.04 13.90 -6.98
N THR A 42 9.55 13.62 -8.19
CA THR A 42 9.63 14.53 -9.35
C THR A 42 8.28 14.96 -9.89
N GLU A 43 7.20 14.34 -9.43
CA GLU A 43 5.84 14.56 -9.93
C GLU A 43 4.86 14.58 -8.77
N PRO A 44 3.74 15.32 -8.83
CA PRO A 44 2.74 15.36 -7.76
C PRO A 44 1.82 14.12 -7.80
N ILE A 45 2.41 12.92 -7.78
CA ILE A 45 1.69 11.64 -7.84
C ILE A 45 2.16 10.67 -6.75
N VAL A 46 1.26 9.76 -6.38
CA VAL A 46 1.56 8.57 -5.57
C VAL A 46 1.53 7.34 -6.48
N ARG A 47 2.57 6.52 -6.42
CA ARG A 47 2.64 5.23 -7.10
C ARG A 47 2.20 4.13 -6.14
N ILE A 48 1.37 3.22 -6.66
CA ILE A 48 0.91 2.03 -5.94
C ILE A 48 1.36 0.81 -6.72
N TYR A 49 2.10 -0.07 -6.05
CA TYR A 49 2.54 -1.35 -6.60
C TYR A 49 1.95 -2.46 -5.75
N ALA A 50 1.58 -3.57 -6.35
CA ALA A 50 1.13 -4.75 -5.62
C ALA A 50 1.57 -6.02 -6.33
N GLU A 51 1.67 -7.09 -5.55
CA GLU A 51 1.91 -8.44 -6.01
C GLU A 51 0.99 -9.37 -5.24
N ALA A 52 0.43 -10.37 -5.94
CA ALA A 52 -0.35 -11.43 -5.35
C ALA A 52 -0.27 -12.69 -6.23
N ASN A 53 -0.56 -13.84 -5.63
CA ASN A 53 -0.53 -15.13 -6.33
C ASN A 53 -1.76 -15.40 -7.22
N ASP A 54 -2.78 -14.53 -7.16
CA ASP A 54 -4.02 -14.65 -7.93
C ASP A 54 -4.39 -13.27 -8.56
N PRO A 55 -4.79 -13.23 -9.84
CA PRO A 55 -5.17 -11.98 -10.50
C PRO A 55 -6.36 -11.25 -9.87
N ASN A 56 -7.38 -11.97 -9.39
CA ASN A 56 -8.53 -11.33 -8.75
C ASN A 56 -8.12 -10.70 -7.41
N ARG A 57 -7.26 -11.41 -6.68
CA ARG A 57 -6.68 -10.90 -5.43
C ARG A 57 -5.80 -9.68 -5.65
N LEU A 58 -4.95 -9.70 -6.69
CA LEU A 58 -4.15 -8.53 -7.07
C LEU A 58 -5.05 -7.31 -7.34
N GLN A 59 -6.12 -7.51 -8.11
CA GLN A 59 -7.07 -6.44 -8.41
C GLN A 59 -7.80 -5.93 -7.16
N GLU A 60 -8.18 -6.82 -6.25
CA GLU A 60 -8.79 -6.45 -4.96
C GLU A 60 -7.83 -5.57 -4.13
N ILE A 61 -6.58 -6.00 -3.98
CA ILE A 61 -5.54 -5.26 -3.24
C ILE A 61 -5.35 -3.87 -3.84
N LEU A 62 -5.21 -3.77 -5.17
CA LEU A 62 -5.03 -2.48 -5.85
C LEU A 62 -6.23 -1.57 -5.67
N ASN A 63 -7.46 -2.07 -5.84
CA ASN A 63 -8.67 -1.27 -5.69
C ASN A 63 -8.79 -0.69 -4.26
N LYS A 64 -8.51 -1.52 -3.26
CA LYS A 64 -8.52 -1.12 -1.85
C LYS A 64 -7.41 -0.11 -1.53
N ALA A 65 -6.22 -0.33 -2.08
CA ALA A 65 -5.09 0.58 -1.91
C ALA A 65 -5.36 1.96 -2.54
N VAL A 66 -5.89 2.00 -3.76
CA VAL A 66 -6.28 3.27 -4.42
C VAL A 66 -7.37 3.98 -3.62
N ARG A 67 -8.40 3.26 -3.16
CA ARG A 67 -9.45 3.84 -2.31
C ARG A 67 -8.86 4.43 -1.04
N TYR A 68 -7.99 3.68 -0.36
CA TYR A 68 -7.32 4.17 0.84
C TYR A 68 -6.51 5.44 0.57
N ALA A 69 -5.69 5.46 -0.48
CA ALA A 69 -4.86 6.61 -0.85
C ALA A 69 -5.67 7.87 -1.19
N ASN A 70 -6.87 7.71 -1.74
CA ASN A 70 -7.77 8.83 -2.07
C ASN A 70 -8.53 9.39 -0.85
N ASN A 71 -8.64 8.62 0.24
CA ASN A 71 -9.38 9.01 1.45
C ASN A 71 -8.46 9.33 2.65
N ALA A 72 -7.14 9.28 2.47
CA ALA A 72 -6.12 9.43 3.50
C ALA A 72 -5.47 10.82 3.54
#